data_AF-A0A327VXK1-F1
#
_entry.id   AF-A0A327VXK1-F1
#
_cell.length_a   1.000
_cell.length_b   1.000
_cell.length_c   1.000
_cell.angle_alpha   90.00
_cell.angle_beta   90.00
_cell.angle_gamma   90.00
#
_symmetry.space_group_name_H-M   'P 1'
#
loop_
_entity.id
_entity.type
_entity.pdbx_description
1 polymer ?
#
loop_
_entity_poly.entity_id
_entity_poly.type
_entity_poly.pdbx_seq_one_letter_code
_entity_poly.pdbx_strand_id
1 'polypeptide(L)' 'MDVAPVGGTAVQDYVALAEIELCGELIIAASAVAEGRLSADRIDEVLRVAEALPESPDDLH' A
#
# COMPACT_ATOMS: atom_id res chain seq x y z
N MET A 1 8.43 25.35 -6.35
CA MET A 1 8.60 23.89 -6.19
C MET A 1 10.05 23.69 -5.81
N ASP A 2 10.31 23.60 -4.51
CA ASP A 2 11.65 23.38 -3.97
C ASP A 2 11.87 21.87 -3.87
N VAL A 3 12.83 21.35 -4.64
CA VAL A 3 13.17 19.93 -4.66
C VAL A 3 14.41 19.76 -3.79
N ALA A 4 14.25 19.14 -2.62
CA ALA A 4 15.32 18.85 -1.69
C ALA A 4 16.41 17.96 -2.36
N PRO A 5 17.68 18.07 -1.93
CA PRO A 5 18.78 17.45 -2.65
C PRO A 5 18.73 15.92 -2.51
N VAL A 6 18.76 15.24 -3.67
CA VAL A 6 18.95 13.79 -3.77
C VAL A 6 20.38 13.45 -3.33
N GLY A 7 20.54 13.14 -2.05
CA GLY A 7 21.83 12.83 -1.46
C GLY A 7 21.68 11.76 -0.40
N GLY A 8 21.58 10.50 -0.81
CA GLY A 8 21.66 9.37 0.13
C GLY A 8 21.19 7.98 -0.31
N THR A 9 20.59 7.77 -1.48
CA THR A 9 19.65 6.63 -1.64
C THR A 9 19.94 5.60 -2.73
N ALA A 10 21.10 5.51 -3.38
CA ALA A 10 21.28 4.58 -4.52
C ALA A 10 20.91 3.08 -4.24
N VAL A 11 21.04 2.61 -2.99
CA VAL A 11 20.59 1.27 -2.56
C VAL A 11 19.10 1.24 -2.20
N GLN A 12 18.58 2.33 -1.63
CA GLN A 12 17.14 2.46 -1.32
C GLN A 12 16.30 2.68 -2.58
N ASP A 13 16.87 3.28 -3.62
CA ASP A 13 16.24 3.45 -4.93
C ASP A 13 15.96 2.07 -5.55
N TYR A 14 16.87 1.11 -5.41
CA TYR A 14 16.67 -0.25 -5.94
C TYR A 14 15.58 -1.02 -5.19
N VAL A 15 15.54 -0.92 -3.86
CA VAL A 15 14.48 -1.55 -3.04
C VAL A 15 13.13 -0.92 -3.37
N ALA A 16 13.05 0.41 -3.46
CA ALA A 16 11.83 1.12 -3.83
C ALA A 16 11.37 0.78 -5.26
N LEU A 17 12.31 0.68 -6.21
CA LEU A 17 12.01 0.25 -7.58
C LEU A 17 11.48 -1.18 -7.62
N ALA A 18 12.08 -2.11 -6.86
CA ALA A 18 11.62 -3.49 -6.77
C ALA A 18 10.21 -3.59 -6.13
N GLU A 19 9.94 -2.75 -5.13
CA GLU A 19 8.62 -2.68 -4.49
C GLU A 19 7.56 -2.10 -5.42
N ILE A 20 7.89 -1.09 -6.23
CA ILE A 20 7.01 -0.53 -7.25
C ILE A 20 6.69 -1.58 -8.33
N GLU A 21 7.69 -2.31 -8.80
CA GLU A 21 7.52 -3.38 -9.80
C GLU A 21 6.62 -4.50 -9.25
N LEU A 22 6.87 -4.95 -8.02
CA LEU A 22 6.04 -5.94 -7.33
C LEU A 22 4.59 -5.46 -7.12
N CYS A 23 4.40 -4.23 -6.67
CA CYS A 23 3.08 -3.63 -6.51
C CYS A 23 2.32 -3.59 -7.84
N GLY A 24 3.00 -3.25 -8.94
CA GLY A 24 2.43 -3.24 -10.28
C GLY A 24 1.92 -4.62 -10.71
N GLU A 25 2.72 -5.66 -10.50
CA GLU A 25 2.32 -7.04 -10.83
C GLU A 25 1.13 -7.50 -10.00
N LEU A 26 1.09 -7.19 -8.70
CA LEU A 26 -0.02 -7.57 -7.82
C LEU A 26 -1.33 -6.87 -8.19
N ILE A 27 -1.29 -5.60 -8.62
CA ILE A 27 -2.48 -4.88 -9.10
C ILE A 27 -3.04 -5.53 -10.36
N ILE A 28 -2.17 -5.89 -11.30
CA ILE A 28 -2.57 -6.56 -12.55
C ILE A 28 -3.14 -7.94 -12.24
N ALA A 29 -2.45 -8.74 -11.40
CA ALA A 29 -2.92 -10.05 -10.99
C ALA A 29 -4.29 -9.96 -10.30
N ALA A 30 -4.46 -9.04 -9.34
CA ALA A 30 -5.72 -8.80 -8.66
C ALA A 30 -6.83 -8.34 -9.61
N SER A 31 -6.53 -7.47 -10.57
CA SER A 31 -7.50 -7.00 -11.57
C SER A 31 -7.82 -8.05 -12.64
N ALA A 32 -6.94 -9.03 -12.86
CA ALA A 32 -7.14 -10.13 -13.80
C ALA A 32 -7.96 -11.28 -13.18
N VAL A 33 -8.14 -11.29 -11.86
CA VAL A 33 -9.10 -12.18 -11.21
C VAL A 33 -10.49 -11.81 -11.75
N ALA A 34 -11.15 -12.76 -12.42
CA ALA A 34 -12.46 -12.58 -13.05
C ALA A 34 -13.62 -12.44 -12.03
N GLU A 35 -13.30 -12.40 -10.74
CA GLU A 35 -14.22 -11.92 -9.73
C GLU A 35 -14.47 -10.45 -10.06
N GLY A 36 -15.68 -10.11 -10.51
CA GLY A 36 -16.05 -8.73 -10.82
C GLY A 36 -15.87 -7.80 -9.60
N ARG A 37 -16.37 -6.57 -9.68
CA ARG A 37 -16.31 -5.67 -8.52
C ARG A 37 -16.80 -6.40 -7.26
N LEU A 38 -16.02 -6.34 -6.19
CA LEU A 38 -16.43 -6.82 -4.88
C LEU A 38 -17.80 -6.22 -4.53
N SER A 39 -18.66 -6.99 -3.87
CA SER A 39 -19.90 -6.45 -3.33
C SER A 39 -19.60 -5.39 -2.28
N ALA A 40 -20.50 -4.41 -2.12
CA ALA A 40 -20.36 -3.37 -1.10
C ALA A 40 -20.16 -3.97 0.31
N ASP A 41 -20.92 -5.02 0.65
CA ASP A 41 -20.80 -5.71 1.93
C ASP A 41 -19.41 -6.35 2.13
N ARG A 42 -18.80 -6.89 1.06
CA ARG A 42 -17.46 -7.50 1.12
C ARG A 42 -16.36 -6.44 1.21
N ILE A 43 -16.56 -5.28 0.60
CA ILE A 43 -15.67 -4.13 0.73
C ILE A 43 -15.69 -3.63 2.17
N ASP A 44 -16.87 -3.46 2.77
CA ASP A 44 -17.02 -3.03 4.16
C ASP A 44 -16.42 -4.04 5.14
N GLU A 45 -16.57 -5.35 4.90
CA GLU A 45 -15.95 -6.42 5.69
C GLU A 45 -14.41 -6.33 5.68
N VAL A 46 -13.80 -6.13 4.51
CA VAL A 46 -12.35 -6.02 4.35
C VAL A 46 -11.81 -4.71 4.96
N LEU A 47 -12.47 -3.58 4.72
CA LEU A 47 -12.04 -2.28 5.24
C LEU A 47 -12.20 -2.18 6.77
N ARG A 48 -13.18 -2.87 7.35
CA ARG A 48 -13.38 -2.93 8.81
C ARG A 48 -12.27 -3.68 9.56
N VAL A 49 -11.35 -4.37 8.86
CA VAL A 49 -10.13 -4.93 9.46
C VAL A 49 -9.12 -3.82 9.80
N ALA A 50 -9.13 -2.68 9.07
CA ALA A 50 -8.23 -1.56 9.34
C ALA A 50 -8.61 -0.77 10.61
N GLU A 51 -9.89 -0.76 10.97
CA GLU A 51 -10.40 -0.07 12.18
C GLU A 51 -10.16 -0.89 13.47
N ALA A 52 -9.80 -2.17 13.34
CA ALA A 52 -9.47 -3.07 14.44
C ALA A 52 -7.96 -3.27 14.64
N LEU A 53 -7.10 -2.62 13.83
CA LEU A 53 -5.72 -2.42 14.23
C LEU A 53 -5.76 -1.37 15.35
N PRO A 54 -5.39 -1.70 16.60
CA PRO A 54 -5.26 -0.68 17.61
C PRO A 54 -4.25 0.33 17.07
N GLU A 55 -4.70 1.54 16.78
CA GLU A 55 -3.78 2.66 16.68
C GLU A 55 -2.95 2.61 17.95
N SER A 56 -1.66 2.38 17.78
CA SER A 56 -0.73 2.13 18.88
C SER A 56 -0.98 3.19 19.96
N PRO A 57 -1.09 2.81 21.25
CA PRO A 57 -1.38 3.74 22.34
C PRO A 57 -0.20 4.66 22.69
N ASP A 58 0.56 5.08 21.68
CA ASP A 58 1.76 5.93 21.79
C ASP A 58 1.50 7.37 21.29
N ASP A 59 0.24 7.79 21.13
CA ASP A 59 -0.15 9.21 20.98
C ASP A 59 -0.63 9.82 22.31
N LEU A 60 -0.01 9.40 23.42
CA LEU A 60 -0.10 10.09 24.71
C LEU A 60 1.30 10.38 25.25
N HIS A 61 1.98 11.34 24.63
CA HIS A 61 2.98 12.17 25.32
C HIS A 61 3.13 13.55 24.67
#